data_AF-A0A936JHU4-F1
#
_entry.id   AF-A0A936JHU4-F1
#
_cell.length_a   1.000
_cell.length_b   1.000
_cell.length_c   1.000
_cell.angle_alpha   90.00
_cell.angle_beta   90.00
_cell.angle_gamma   90.00
#
_symmetry.space_group_name_H-M   'P 1'
#
loop_
_entity.id
_entity.type
_entity.pdbx_description
1 polymer ?
#
loop_
_entity_poly.entity_id
_entity_poly.type
_entity_poly.pdbx_seq_one_letter_code
_entity_poly.pdbx_strand_id
1 'polypeptide(L)'
;MFEKKTTTQSPSDAIDGILDNFSIGHNIGFVLKNTGKKNTFYTNYHSINTAGDIKLSKRWSLNITNIGYDFLSKSLTYPDLGFNCDLHCWEMGMSWQPQRGTYTFYLRVKPSTFGFINIPYRKNQFDAYSGY
;
A
#
# COMPACT_ATOMS: atom_id res chain seq x y z
N MET A 1 4.66 29.55 -33.99
CA MET A 1 3.84 28.33 -34.04
C MET A 1 4.59 27.27 -33.25
N PHE A 2 4.22 27.04 -31.98
CA PHE A 2 4.99 26.16 -31.09
C PHE A 2 4.42 24.74 -31.15
N GLU A 3 5.18 23.85 -31.78
CA GLU A 3 4.88 22.44 -31.88
C GLU A 3 5.06 21.77 -30.51
N LYS A 4 3.96 21.29 -29.93
CA LYS A 4 4.01 20.46 -28.72
C LYS A 4 4.56 19.09 -29.13
N LYS A 5 5.83 18.83 -28.83
CA LYS A 5 6.39 17.47 -28.83
C LYS A 5 5.64 16.64 -27.79
N THR A 6 4.68 15.84 -28.25
CA THR A 6 4.14 14.73 -27.49
C THR A 6 5.21 13.64 -27.46
N THR A 7 6.01 13.59 -26.41
CA THR A 7 6.96 12.49 -26.19
C THR A 7 6.15 11.20 -26.02
N THR A 8 6.12 10.36 -27.05
CA THR A 8 5.74 8.96 -26.95
C THR A 8 6.78 8.29 -26.05
N GLN A 9 6.47 8.19 -24.76
CA GLN A 9 7.27 7.42 -23.81
C GLN A 9 7.16 5.94 -24.18
N SER A 10 8.30 5.27 -24.35
CA SER A 10 8.35 3.83 -24.53
C SER A 10 7.68 3.17 -23.32
N PRO A 11 6.94 2.04 -23.47
CA PRO A 11 6.34 1.34 -22.34
C PRO A 11 7.32 1.05 -21.21
N SER A 12 8.61 0.85 -21.54
CA SER A 12 9.74 0.70 -20.59
C SER A 12 9.94 1.89 -19.66
N ASP A 13 9.88 3.11 -20.19
CA ASP A 13 10.21 4.31 -19.42
C ASP A 13 9.11 4.63 -18.39
N ALA A 14 7.88 4.20 -18.68
CA ALA A 14 6.75 4.32 -17.78
C ALA A 14 6.80 3.30 -16.63
N ILE A 15 7.23 2.05 -16.90
CA ILE A 15 7.44 1.04 -15.86
C ILE A 15 8.67 1.35 -15.01
N ASP A 16 9.76 1.85 -15.58
CA ASP A 16 10.96 2.23 -14.83
C ASP A 16 10.63 3.33 -13.79
N GLY A 17 9.89 4.37 -14.16
CA GLY A 17 9.49 5.43 -13.23
C GLY A 17 8.47 5.00 -12.16
N ILE A 18 7.74 3.90 -12.36
CA ILE A 18 6.88 3.28 -11.34
C ILE A 18 7.70 2.44 -10.36
N LEU A 19 8.76 1.80 -10.84
CA LEU A 19 9.61 0.91 -10.07
C LEU A 19 10.67 1.64 -9.23
N ASP A 20 11.00 2.90 -9.55
CA ASP A 20 12.00 3.70 -8.81
C ASP A 20 11.73 3.82 -7.30
N ASN A 21 10.45 3.83 -6.89
CA ASN A 21 10.06 3.89 -5.49
C ASN A 21 9.55 2.55 -4.95
N PHE A 22 9.79 1.45 -5.68
CA PHE A 22 9.38 0.11 -5.28
C PHE A 22 10.52 -0.61 -4.57
N SER A 23 10.24 -1.09 -3.37
CA SER A 23 11.15 -1.90 -2.56
C SER A 23 10.58 -3.29 -2.37
N ILE A 24 11.42 -4.30 -2.61
CA ILE A 24 11.13 -5.70 -2.30
C ILE A 24 12.15 -6.17 -1.27
N GLY A 25 11.69 -6.51 -0.07
CA GLY A 25 12.48 -7.19 0.94
C GLY A 25 12.18 -8.69 0.92
N HIS A 26 13.21 -9.52 0.83
CA HIS A 26 13.10 -10.96 1.00
C HIS A 26 13.81 -11.37 2.29
N ASN A 27 13.07 -12.00 3.20
CA ASN A 27 13.58 -12.45 4.49
C ASN A 27 13.53 -13.97 4.54
N ILE A 28 14.69 -14.60 4.69
CA ILE A 28 14.82 -16.04 4.86
C ILE A 28 15.73 -16.35 6.04
N GLY A 29 15.30 -17.27 6.90
CA GLY A 29 16.03 -17.70 8.08
C GLY A 29 15.99 -19.21 8.23
N PHE A 30 17.15 -19.80 8.51
CA PHE A 30 17.30 -21.23 8.77
C PHE A 30 17.73 -21.45 10.22
N VAL A 31 17.19 -22.48 10.84
CA VAL A 31 17.55 -22.91 12.18
C VAL A 31 18.00 -24.35 12.13
N LEU A 32 19.13 -24.62 12.79
CA LEU A 32 19.61 -25.96 13.03
C LEU A 32 18.96 -26.48 14.32
N LYS A 33 18.20 -27.58 14.21
CA LYS A 33 17.67 -28.27 15.39
C LYS A 33 18.42 -29.59 15.57
N ASN A 34 19.20 -29.66 16.64
CA ASN A 34 19.88 -30.89 17.04
C ASN A 34 18.93 -31.73 17.87
N THR A 35 18.35 -32.77 17.26
CA THR A 35 17.54 -33.78 17.98
C THR A 35 18.41 -35.00 18.20
N GLY A 36 19.23 -34.98 19.24
CA GLY A 36 20.11 -36.09 19.61
C GLY A 36 21.15 -36.43 18.53
N LYS A 37 20.92 -37.51 17.76
CA LYS A 37 21.83 -38.05 16.73
C LYS A 37 21.57 -37.55 15.31
N LYS A 38 20.58 -36.68 15.09
CA LYS A 38 20.26 -36.12 13.78
C LYS A 38 20.22 -34.59 13.84
N ASN A 39 20.97 -33.98 12.93
CA ASN A 39 20.92 -32.55 12.67
C ASN A 39 19.95 -32.34 11.51
N THR A 40 18.87 -31.61 11.74
CA THR A 40 17.91 -31.29 10.68
C THR A 40 17.83 -29.77 10.53
N PHE A 41 17.97 -29.33 9.28
CA PHE A 41 17.77 -27.94 8.89
C PHE A 41 16.27 -27.69 8.75
N TYR A 42 15.77 -26.69 9.48
CA TYR A 42 14.41 -26.21 9.34
C TYR A 42 14.42 -24.75 8.92
N THR A 43 13.52 -24.39 8.00
CA THR A 43 13.27 -22.99 7.68
C THR A 43 12.43 -22.39 8.80
N ASN A 44 12.92 -21.34 9.43
CA ASN A 44 12.30 -20.68 10.59
C ASN A 44 11.35 -19.57 10.17
N TYR A 45 11.77 -18.76 9.19
CA TYR A 45 10.92 -17.75 8.55
C TYR A 45 11.30 -17.64 7.08
N HIS A 46 10.29 -17.37 6.25
CA HIS A 46 10.46 -17.15 4.83
C HIS A 46 9.33 -16.21 4.39
N SER A 47 9.64 -14.93 4.19
CA SER A 47 8.65 -13.94 3.79
C SER A 47 9.19 -12.99 2.74
N ILE A 48 8.31 -12.53 1.87
CA ILE A 48 8.58 -11.41 0.96
C ILE A 48 7.70 -10.25 1.39
N ASN A 49 8.27 -9.06 1.42
CA ASN A 49 7.61 -7.82 1.75
C ASN A 49 7.83 -6.85 0.60
N THR A 50 6.78 -6.17 0.17
CA THR A 50 6.85 -5.15 -0.87
C THR A 50 6.27 -3.84 -0.36
N ALA A 51 6.88 -2.75 -0.79
CA ALA A 51 6.45 -1.38 -0.47
C ALA A 51 6.74 -0.49 -1.66
N GLY A 52 5.96 0.57 -1.85
CA GLY A 52 6.29 1.59 -2.82
C GLY A 52 5.15 2.50 -3.21
N ASP A 53 5.48 3.52 -4.01
CA ASP A 53 4.57 4.58 -4.43
C ASP A 53 4.41 4.58 -5.95
N ILE A 54 3.21 4.23 -6.40
CA ILE A 54 2.87 4.11 -7.82
C ILE A 54 1.98 5.28 -8.23
N LYS A 55 2.48 6.13 -9.13
CA LYS A 55 1.66 7.19 -9.76
C LYS A 55 0.96 6.63 -10.99
N LEU A 56 -0.29 6.19 -10.81
CA LEU A 56 -1.11 5.63 -11.89
C LEU A 56 -1.46 6.67 -12.97
N SER A 57 -1.64 7.93 -12.59
CA SER A 57 -1.85 9.04 -13.53
C SER A 57 -1.45 10.38 -12.87
N LYS A 58 -1.57 11.50 -13.59
CA LYS A 58 -1.31 12.84 -13.04
C LYS A 58 -2.13 13.18 -11.78
N ARG A 59 -3.27 12.53 -11.61
CA ARG A 59 -4.23 12.80 -10.54
C ARG A 59 -4.41 11.64 -9.57
N TRP A 60 -3.97 10.44 -9.94
CA TRP A 60 -4.13 9.24 -9.13
C TRP A 60 -2.78 8.73 -8.65
N SER A 61 -2.67 8.52 -7.34
CA SER A 61 -1.55 7.79 -6.75
C SER A 61 -2.04 6.63 -5.90
N LEU A 62 -1.30 5.54 -5.98
CA LEU A 62 -1.45 4.36 -5.16
C LEU A 62 -0.17 4.23 -4.32
N ASN A 63 -0.30 4.40 -3.02
CA ASN A 63 0.74 4.11 -2.04
C ASN A 63 0.53 2.70 -1.51
N ILE A 64 1.59 1.91 -1.52
CA ILE A 64 1.64 0.58 -0.92
C ILE A 64 2.65 0.69 0.21
N THR A 65 2.18 0.85 1.45
CA THR A 65 3.08 0.99 2.59
C THR A 65 3.74 -0.36 2.94
N ASN A 66 2.96 -1.44 2.90
CA ASN A 66 3.49 -2.79 3.08
C ASN A 66 2.51 -3.82 2.52
N ILE A 67 2.99 -4.77 1.72
CA ILE A 67 2.30 -6.02 1.39
C ILE A 67 3.29 -7.14 1.61
N GLY A 68 3.02 -8.02 2.57
CA GLY A 68 3.87 -9.18 2.83
C GLY A 68 3.21 -10.50 2.42
N TYR A 69 4.01 -11.52 2.12
CA TYR A 69 3.58 -12.90 2.01
C TYR A 69 4.53 -13.79 2.80
N ASP A 70 4.00 -14.55 3.76
CA ASP A 70 4.76 -15.54 4.51
C ASP A 70 4.53 -16.93 3.91
N PHE A 71 5.62 -17.54 3.43
CA PHE A 71 5.61 -18.84 2.77
C PHE A 71 5.40 -20.01 3.74
N LEU A 72 5.71 -19.85 5.03
CA LEU A 72 5.49 -20.91 6.02
C LEU A 72 4.01 -21.01 6.38
N SER A 73 3.40 -19.89 6.74
CA SER A 73 1.97 -19.82 7.05
C SER A 73 1.08 -19.72 5.80
N LYS A 74 1.67 -19.61 4.61
CA LYS A 74 1.00 -19.44 3.31
C LYS A 74 -0.02 -18.30 3.31
N SER A 75 0.28 -17.24 4.05
CA SER A 75 -0.68 -16.18 4.36
C SER A 75 -0.14 -14.82 3.93
N LEU A 76 -1.06 -13.93 3.55
CA LEU A 76 -0.75 -12.54 3.24
C LEU A 76 -0.59 -11.75 4.55
N THR A 77 0.55 -11.08 4.69
CA THR A 77 0.93 -10.36 5.90
C THR A 77 0.62 -8.88 5.74
N TYR A 78 -0.43 -8.43 6.43
CA TYR A 78 -0.79 -7.02 6.66
C TYR A 78 -0.62 -6.10 5.44
N PRO A 79 -1.43 -6.29 4.38
CA PRO A 79 -1.50 -5.32 3.30
C PRO A 79 -1.99 -3.96 3.84
N ASP A 80 -1.26 -2.90 3.52
CA ASP A 80 -1.61 -1.50 3.77
C ASP A 80 -1.56 -0.71 2.47
N LEU A 81 -2.73 -0.26 2.04
CA LEU A 81 -2.95 0.38 0.75
C LEU A 81 -3.51 1.79 0.95
N GLY A 82 -2.91 2.76 0.27
CA GLY A 82 -3.36 4.14 0.21
C GLY A 82 -3.70 4.53 -1.23
N PHE A 83 -4.91 5.00 -1.48
CA PHE A 83 -5.33 5.53 -2.77
C PHE A 83 -5.57 7.02 -2.61
N ASN A 84 -5.04 7.83 -3.52
CA ASN A 84 -5.31 9.27 -3.55
C ASN A 84 -5.70 9.69 -4.95
N CYS A 85 -6.73 10.55 -5.04
CA CYS A 85 -7.22 11.09 -6.29
C CYS A 85 -7.46 12.61 -6.17
N ASP A 86 -6.91 13.34 -7.13
CA ASP A 86 -7.05 14.79 -7.28
C ASP A 86 -8.05 15.12 -8.41
N LEU A 87 -9.19 15.71 -8.06
CA LEU A 87 -10.23 16.11 -9.01
C LEU A 87 -10.28 17.64 -9.19
N HIS A 88 -9.14 18.33 -9.04
CA HIS A 88 -8.98 19.79 -9.16
C HIS A 88 -9.48 20.60 -7.96
N CYS A 89 -10.80 20.62 -7.72
CA CYS A 89 -11.39 21.30 -6.56
C CYS A 89 -11.68 20.34 -5.41
N TRP A 90 -11.53 19.03 -5.66
CA TRP A 90 -11.81 17.99 -4.69
C TRP A 90 -10.58 17.10 -4.56
N GLU A 91 -10.36 16.60 -3.36
CA GLU A 91 -9.36 15.61 -3.06
C GLU A 91 -10.05 14.44 -2.37
N MET A 92 -9.77 13.25 -2.88
CA MET A 92 -10.24 12.01 -2.33
C MET A 92 -9.03 11.20 -1.87
N GLY A 93 -9.13 10.57 -0.70
CA GLY A 93 -8.15 9.61 -0.26
C GLY A 93 -8.80 8.44 0.47
N MET A 94 -8.24 7.26 0.29
CA MET A 94 -8.69 6.03 0.93
C MET A 94 -7.48 5.29 1.47
N SER A 95 -7.51 4.91 2.75
CA SER A 95 -6.55 3.98 3.35
C SER A 95 -7.29 2.68 3.68
N TRP A 96 -6.72 1.55 3.30
CA TRP A 96 -7.35 0.24 3.43
C TRP A 96 -6.35 -0.79 3.98
N GLN A 97 -6.67 -1.33 5.15
CA GLN A 97 -5.95 -2.43 5.80
C GLN A 97 -6.90 -3.62 6.01
N PRO A 98 -7.10 -4.50 5.01
CA PRO A 98 -8.11 -5.56 5.06
C PRO A 98 -7.87 -6.57 6.19
N GLN A 99 -6.62 -6.89 6.51
CA GLN A 99 -6.30 -7.81 7.62
C GLN A 99 -6.74 -7.25 8.98
N ARG A 100 -6.73 -5.93 9.14
CA ARG A 100 -7.23 -5.25 10.35
C ARG A 100 -8.73 -4.93 10.26
N GLY A 101 -9.36 -5.16 9.10
CA GLY A 101 -10.73 -4.75 8.84
C GLY A 101 -10.94 -3.23 8.93
N THR A 102 -9.86 -2.46 8.77
CA THR A 102 -9.90 -0.99 8.88
C THR A 102 -9.86 -0.38 7.49
N TYR A 103 -10.70 0.62 7.28
CA TYR A 103 -10.61 1.49 6.13
C TYR A 103 -10.99 2.91 6.54
N THR A 104 -10.30 3.88 5.97
CA THR A 104 -10.64 5.30 6.11
C THR A 104 -10.82 5.86 4.71
N PHE A 105 -11.90 6.61 4.51
CA PHE A 105 -12.18 7.28 3.25
C PHE A 105 -12.46 8.75 3.55
N TYR A 106 -11.86 9.64 2.79
CA TYR A 106 -12.20 11.05 2.85
C TYR A 106 -12.43 11.58 1.44
N LEU A 107 -13.39 12.50 1.36
CA LEU A 107 -13.63 13.35 0.21
C LEU A 107 -13.76 14.77 0.75
N ARG A 108 -12.86 15.64 0.33
CA ARG A 108 -12.82 17.03 0.79
C ARG A 108 -12.71 17.97 -0.39
N VAL A 109 -13.34 19.13 -0.27
CA VAL A 109 -13.12 20.24 -1.20
C VAL A 109 -11.75 20.83 -0.85
N LYS A 110 -10.87 20.95 -1.85
CA LYS A 110 -9.60 21.65 -1.68
C LYS A 110 -9.91 23.11 -1.38
N PRO A 111 -9.31 23.72 -0.35
CA PRO A 111 -9.60 25.11 -0.01
C PRO A 111 -9.06 26.03 -1.11
N SER A 112 -9.87 26.31 -2.12
CA SER A 112 -9.77 27.55 -2.89
C SER A 112 -10.63 28.58 -2.13
N THR A 113 -10.03 29.21 -1.12
CA THR A 113 -10.58 30.40 -0.45
C THR A 113 -11.85 30.23 0.42
N PHE A 114 -12.60 29.10 0.38
CA PHE A 114 -13.79 28.89 1.23
C PHE A 114 -13.84 27.50 1.88
N GLY A 115 -13.39 27.42 3.14
CA GLY A 115 -13.31 26.19 3.95
C GLY A 115 -14.59 25.82 4.69
N PHE A 116 -15.74 25.66 4.01
CA PHE A 116 -17.02 25.35 4.68
C PHE A 116 -17.53 23.90 4.54
N ILE A 117 -16.96 23.04 3.68
CA ILE A 117 -17.45 21.65 3.55
C ILE A 117 -16.32 20.65 3.77
N ASN A 118 -16.20 20.18 5.02
CA ASN A 118 -15.41 19.01 5.38
C ASN A 118 -16.33 18.01 6.09
N ILE A 119 -16.64 16.88 5.43
CA ILE A 119 -17.40 15.77 6.03
C ILE A 119 -16.45 14.55 6.11
N PRO A 120 -15.71 14.36 7.22
CA PRO A 120 -14.84 13.21 7.38
C PRO A 120 -15.66 11.97 7.80
N TYR A 121 -15.68 10.92 6.97
CA TYR A 121 -16.24 9.61 7.35
C TYR A 121 -15.12 8.67 7.81
N ARG A 122 -15.14 8.27 9.09
CA ARG A 122 -14.15 7.37 9.69
C ARG A 122 -14.87 6.21 10.36
N LYS A 123 -14.58 4.98 9.93
CA LYS A 123 -15.05 3.77 10.63
C LYS A 123 -13.90 3.20 11.45
N ASN A 124 -13.89 3.46 12.75
CA ASN A 124 -12.93 2.89 13.71
C ASN A 124 -13.48 1.59 14.33
N GLN A 125 -12.61 0.70 14.77
CA GLN A 125 -12.95 -0.61 15.39
C GLN A 125 -13.55 -0.51 16.82
N PHE A 126 -13.89 0.69 17.31
CA PHE A 126 -14.27 0.90 18.72
C PHE A 126 -15.77 0.81 19.02
N ASP A 127 -16.62 0.50 18.03
CA ASP A 127 -18.08 0.56 18.18
C ASP A 127 -18.78 -0.79 17.91
N ALA A 128 -18.10 -1.90 18.25
CA ALA A 128 -18.66 -3.25 18.21
C ALA A 128 -18.89 -3.86 19.61
N TYR A 129 -18.70 -3.09 20.69
CA TYR A 129 -18.87 -3.59 22.06
C TYR A 129 -19.27 -2.48 23.04
N SER A 130 -20.49 -1.96 22.91
CA SER A 130 -21.15 -1.27 24.03
C SER A 130 -22.63 -1.60 24.00
N GLY A 131 -22.93 -2.88 24.22
CA GLY A 131 -24.26 -3.36 24.56
C GLY A 131 -24.28 -3.72 26.04
N TYR A 132 -24.85 -2.82 26.85
CA TYR A 132 -25.65 -3.09 28.04
C TYR A 132 -26.66 -1.96 28.19
#